data_AF-A0A7J6D5M9-F1
#
_entry.id   AF-A0A7J6D5M9-F1
#
_cell.length_a   1.000
_cell.length_b   1.000
_cell.length_c   1.000
_cell.angle_alpha   90.00
_cell.angle_beta   90.00
_cell.angle_gamma   90.00
#
_symmetry.space_group_name_H-M   'P 1'
#
loop_
_entity.id
_entity.type
_entity.pdbx_description
1 polymer ?
#
loop_
_entity_poly.entity_id
_entity_poly.type
_entity_poly.pdbx_seq_one_letter_code
_entity_poly.pdbx_strand_id
1 'polypeptide(L)'
;MFNPIYPVGRKPLVVRTHADYKYTSIAVDQVTAADGHYQVLFLGTDKGTVQKVVVLPSNGSLDEDLILEELEVFKKQSPITNIRISSKKQQLYVSSEHGVSQVSLHRCMAYGSACADCCLARDPYCAWDGLSCSRFYPTGKRRSRRQDIMHGNPLTQCRGFNLKAYRNAVEMTQYGVKNNTTFLECQPKSPQASVKWLIQRDNDRRKEVKLSDRVVSTNHGLLIRSVHSSDQGVYYCLATENGFKRTLAKIRLQILSEALVSALSNKNSPWGWAASLHPKALVSAFSPAEMLAMHQYCKERKQMQSLQNIQSPMRGDLGKLKPLLDHRKSRNRRNHLQDE
;
A
#
# COMPACT_ATOMS: atom_id res chain seq x y z
N MET A 1 -6.75 -54.09 7.52
CA MET A 1 -6.60 -53.67 6.10
C MET A 1 -5.10 -53.56 5.81
N PHE A 2 -4.59 -54.22 4.77
CA PHE A 2 -3.15 -54.22 4.41
C PHE A 2 -2.79 -53.20 3.32
N ASN A 3 -3.76 -52.74 2.53
CA ASN A 3 -3.51 -51.83 1.42
C ASN A 3 -3.55 -50.35 1.87
N PRO A 4 -2.55 -49.53 1.50
CA PRO A 4 -2.55 -48.09 1.76
C PRO A 4 -3.61 -47.36 0.93
N ILE A 5 -4.22 -46.32 1.52
CA ILE A 5 -5.13 -45.39 0.84
C ILE A 5 -4.29 -44.24 0.30
N TYR A 6 -4.34 -44.01 -1.01
CA TYR A 6 -3.60 -42.94 -1.67
C TYR A 6 -4.50 -41.73 -1.95
N PRO A 7 -3.95 -40.50 -1.90
CA PRO A 7 -4.67 -39.32 -2.36
C PRO A 7 -4.95 -39.39 -3.86
N VAL A 8 -5.95 -38.61 -4.32
CA VAL A 8 -6.22 -38.41 -5.75
C VAL A 8 -4.96 -37.87 -6.42
N GLY A 9 -4.57 -38.46 -7.55
CA GLY A 9 -3.32 -38.11 -8.25
C GLY A 9 -2.03 -38.58 -7.56
N ARG A 10 -2.11 -39.38 -6.48
CA ARG A 10 -0.98 -39.92 -5.70
C ARG A 10 0.01 -38.86 -5.20
N LYS A 11 -0.47 -37.63 -5.01
CA LYS A 11 0.32 -36.48 -4.59
C LYS A 11 -0.50 -35.59 -3.64
N PRO A 12 0.15 -34.89 -2.70
CA PRO A 12 -0.52 -33.85 -1.90
C PRO A 12 -0.88 -32.64 -2.77
N LEU A 13 -1.96 -31.92 -2.41
CA LEU A 13 -2.37 -30.68 -3.09
C LEU A 13 -1.52 -29.47 -2.70
N VAL A 14 -1.11 -29.40 -1.44
CA VAL A 14 -0.33 -28.28 -0.88
C VAL A 14 0.80 -28.86 -0.05
N VAL A 15 2.02 -28.42 -0.33
CA VAL A 15 3.20 -28.74 0.48
C VAL A 15 3.93 -27.44 0.79
N ARG A 16 4.27 -27.24 2.07
CA ARG A 16 5.13 -26.15 2.53
C ARG A 16 6.29 -26.76 3.29
N THR A 17 7.46 -26.71 2.70
CA THR A 17 8.72 -27.06 3.36
C THR A 17 9.37 -25.78 3.90
N HIS A 18 10.08 -25.88 5.02
CA HIS A 18 10.81 -24.74 5.63
C HIS A 18 9.94 -23.53 6.05
N ALA A 19 8.65 -23.74 6.28
CA ALA A 19 7.80 -22.73 6.91
C ALA A 19 8.06 -22.66 8.42
N ASP A 20 7.94 -21.46 9.00
CA ASP A 20 8.02 -21.20 10.45
C ASP A 20 6.68 -21.43 11.17
N TYR A 21 5.70 -22.01 10.46
CA TYR A 21 4.38 -22.36 10.94
C TYR A 21 4.01 -23.80 10.57
N LYS A 22 3.01 -24.34 11.28
CA LYS A 22 2.36 -25.63 11.00
C LYS A 22 0.88 -25.41 10.75
N TYR A 23 0.32 -26.13 9.77
CA TYR A 23 -1.12 -26.14 9.57
C TYR A 23 -1.83 -26.93 10.67
N THR A 24 -2.93 -26.38 11.19
CA THR A 24 -3.69 -26.94 12.30
C THR A 24 -5.12 -27.32 11.92
N SER A 25 -5.70 -26.66 10.92
CA SER A 25 -7.09 -26.86 10.52
C SER A 25 -7.28 -26.51 9.03
N ILE A 26 -8.29 -27.10 8.42
CA ILE A 26 -8.64 -26.88 7.02
C ILE A 26 -10.16 -26.80 6.87
N ALA A 27 -10.60 -25.89 6.01
CA ALA A 27 -11.93 -25.92 5.42
C ALA A 27 -11.82 -25.66 3.92
N VAL A 28 -12.70 -26.27 3.12
CA VAL A 28 -12.64 -26.19 1.65
C VAL A 28 -13.99 -25.73 1.13
N ASP A 29 -13.97 -24.78 0.19
CA ASP A 29 -15.15 -24.35 -0.58
C ASP A 29 -14.95 -24.71 -2.06
N GLN A 30 -16.02 -25.11 -2.73
CA GLN A 30 -16.03 -25.25 -4.18
C GLN A 30 -16.67 -24.01 -4.79
N VAL A 31 -15.89 -23.27 -5.58
CA VAL A 31 -16.28 -21.95 -6.08
C VAL A 31 -16.39 -21.99 -7.59
N THR A 32 -17.55 -21.59 -8.11
CA THR A 32 -17.73 -21.35 -9.53
C THR A 32 -17.11 -20.00 -9.90
N ALA A 33 -16.20 -20.00 -10.86
CA ALA A 33 -15.58 -18.84 -11.48
C ALA A 33 -16.00 -18.73 -12.95
N ALA A 34 -15.52 -17.70 -13.66
CA ALA A 34 -15.83 -17.48 -15.06
C ALA A 34 -15.26 -18.57 -16.00
N ASP A 35 -14.13 -19.16 -15.65
CA ASP A 35 -13.37 -20.14 -16.44
C ASP A 35 -13.48 -21.58 -15.91
N GLY A 36 -14.19 -21.82 -14.81
CA GLY A 36 -14.37 -23.18 -14.29
C GLY A 36 -14.79 -23.24 -12.82
N HIS A 37 -14.55 -24.40 -12.21
CA HIS A 37 -14.79 -24.63 -10.79
C HIS A 37 -13.45 -24.83 -10.09
N TYR A 38 -13.27 -24.19 -8.94
CA TYR A 38 -12.02 -24.23 -8.19
C TYR A 38 -12.26 -24.67 -6.77
N GLN A 39 -11.29 -25.41 -6.23
CA GLN A 39 -11.23 -25.71 -4.80
C GLN A 39 -10.42 -24.60 -4.13
N VAL A 40 -11.05 -23.91 -3.18
CA VAL A 40 -10.40 -22.90 -2.35
C VAL A 40 -10.26 -23.46 -0.93
N LEU A 41 -9.01 -23.60 -0.50
CA LEU A 41 -8.63 -24.10 0.81
C LEU A 41 -8.40 -22.90 1.74
N PHE A 42 -8.99 -22.98 2.93
CA PHE A 42 -8.72 -22.09 4.05
C PHE A 42 -7.94 -22.89 5.10
N LEU A 43 -6.65 -22.57 5.24
CA LEU A 43 -5.70 -23.30 6.08
C LEU A 43 -5.34 -22.47 7.30
N GLY A 44 -5.66 -22.96 8.50
CA GLY A 44 -5.27 -22.32 9.76
C GLY A 44 -3.87 -22.73 10.18
N THR A 45 -3.14 -21.83 10.83
CA THR A 45 -1.78 -22.07 11.32
C THR A 45 -1.68 -22.05 12.85
N ASP A 46 -0.61 -22.63 13.38
CA ASP A 46 -0.22 -22.54 14.80
C ASP A 46 0.26 -21.14 15.22
N LYS A 47 0.51 -20.25 14.25
CA LYS A 47 0.82 -18.82 14.48
C LYS A 47 -0.41 -17.92 14.54
N GLY A 48 -1.61 -18.47 14.32
CA GLY A 48 -2.85 -17.69 14.35
C GLY A 48 -3.20 -16.98 13.06
N THR A 49 -2.59 -17.42 11.94
CA THR A 49 -2.95 -16.95 10.60
C THR A 49 -3.89 -17.92 9.89
N VAL A 50 -4.65 -17.41 8.94
CA VAL A 50 -5.42 -18.19 7.98
C VAL A 50 -4.94 -17.86 6.58
N GLN A 51 -4.51 -18.89 5.85
CA GLN A 51 -4.11 -18.79 4.46
C GLN A 51 -5.25 -19.22 3.54
N LYS A 52 -5.53 -18.41 2.53
CA LYS A 52 -6.48 -18.71 1.46
C LYS A 52 -5.71 -19.17 0.24
N VAL A 53 -5.92 -20.42 -0.18
CA VAL A 53 -5.17 -21.07 -1.26
C VAL A 53 -6.14 -21.57 -2.32
N VAL A 54 -5.88 -21.29 -3.59
CA VAL A 54 -6.62 -21.89 -4.72
C VAL A 54 -5.79 -23.01 -5.35
N VAL A 55 -6.43 -24.14 -5.63
CA VAL A 55 -5.83 -25.23 -6.40
C VAL A 55 -6.15 -25.03 -7.88
N LEU A 56 -5.11 -24.90 -8.68
CA LEU A 56 -5.19 -24.68 -10.12
C LEU A 56 -5.07 -26.01 -10.85
N PRO A 57 -6.08 -26.42 -11.65
CA PRO A 57 -6.01 -27.64 -12.44
C PRO A 57 -4.88 -27.56 -13.46
N SER A 58 -4.01 -28.57 -13.52
CA SER A 58 -2.97 -28.65 -14.56
C SER A 58 -3.27 -29.75 -15.60
N ASN A 59 -3.07 -29.44 -16.88
CA ASN A 59 -3.26 -30.36 -18.02
C ASN A 59 -2.06 -31.34 -18.17
N GLY A 60 -1.73 -32.08 -17.12
CA GLY A 60 -0.76 -33.18 -17.17
C GLY A 60 0.51 -33.01 -16.33
N SER A 61 0.70 -31.87 -15.64
CA SER A 61 1.69 -31.71 -14.57
C SER A 61 1.03 -31.56 -13.20
N LEU A 62 1.82 -31.29 -12.15
CA LEU A 62 1.36 -31.11 -10.78
C LEU A 62 0.24 -30.06 -10.73
N ASP A 63 -0.79 -30.27 -9.91
CA ASP A 63 -1.77 -29.21 -9.66
C ASP A 63 -1.02 -28.12 -8.90
N GLU A 64 -1.03 -26.90 -9.43
CA GLU A 64 -0.33 -25.79 -8.80
C GLU A 64 -1.23 -25.20 -7.73
N ASP A 65 -0.66 -24.90 -6.57
CA ASP A 65 -1.36 -24.22 -5.50
C ASP A 65 -0.88 -22.77 -5.39
N LEU A 66 -1.85 -21.87 -5.24
CA LEU A 66 -1.61 -20.43 -5.22
C LEU A 66 -2.15 -19.85 -3.92
N ILE A 67 -1.27 -19.29 -3.08
CA ILE A 67 -1.68 -18.50 -1.91
C ILE A 67 -2.19 -17.15 -2.42
N LEU A 68 -3.49 -16.92 -2.22
CA LEU A 68 -4.16 -15.68 -2.57
C LEU A 68 -4.01 -14.63 -1.46
N GLU A 69 -4.05 -15.08 -0.21
CA GLU A 69 -4.05 -14.19 0.95
C GLU A 69 -3.63 -14.94 2.22
N GLU A 70 -3.02 -14.20 3.15
CA GLU A 70 -2.75 -14.65 4.51
C GLU A 70 -3.25 -13.59 5.49
N LEU A 71 -4.02 -14.01 6.49
CA LEU A 71 -4.64 -13.11 7.46
C LEU A 71 -4.30 -13.48 8.88
N GLU A 72 -3.86 -12.49 9.65
CA GLU A 72 -3.90 -12.54 11.11
C GLU A 72 -5.34 -12.30 11.57
N VAL A 73 -5.96 -13.33 12.17
CA VAL A 73 -7.40 -13.31 12.48
C VAL A 73 -7.68 -12.82 13.90
N PHE A 74 -6.68 -12.85 14.77
CA PHE A 74 -6.75 -12.42 16.17
C PHE A 74 -5.65 -11.41 16.47
N LYS A 75 -5.94 -10.44 17.35
CA LYS A 75 -4.95 -9.41 17.77
C LYS A 75 -3.74 -10.02 18.49
N LYS A 76 -3.97 -11.10 19.25
CA LYS A 76 -2.92 -11.88 19.89
C LYS A 76 -2.75 -13.16 19.08
N GLN A 77 -1.52 -13.44 18.69
CA GLN A 77 -1.17 -14.66 17.97
C GLN A 77 -1.50 -15.87 18.87
N SER A 78 -2.39 -16.72 18.39
CA SER A 78 -2.81 -17.96 19.05
C SER A 78 -3.09 -18.99 17.96
N PRO A 79 -2.72 -20.28 18.15
CA PRO A 79 -3.03 -21.34 17.20
C PRO A 79 -4.50 -21.35 16.80
N ILE A 80 -4.76 -21.51 15.51
CA ILE A 80 -6.13 -21.72 15.01
C ILE A 80 -6.54 -23.15 15.35
N THR A 81 -7.66 -23.31 16.06
CA THR A 81 -8.15 -24.63 16.52
C THR A 81 -9.24 -25.20 15.63
N ASN A 82 -10.04 -24.33 14.98
CA ASN A 82 -11.12 -24.77 14.10
C ASN A 82 -11.44 -23.72 13.04
N ILE A 83 -11.85 -24.17 11.86
CA ILE A 83 -12.33 -23.33 10.77
C ILE A 83 -13.63 -23.93 10.22
N ARG A 84 -14.67 -23.10 10.11
CA ARG A 84 -15.96 -23.47 9.51
C ARG A 84 -16.37 -22.46 8.45
N ILE A 85 -16.83 -22.97 7.30
CA ILE A 85 -17.30 -22.15 6.19
C ILE A 85 -18.82 -22.09 6.20
N SER A 86 -19.37 -20.91 5.95
CA SER A 86 -20.76 -20.73 5.54
C SER A 86 -20.78 -20.11 4.15
N SER A 87 -20.82 -20.94 3.10
CA SER A 87 -20.87 -20.47 1.72
C SER A 87 -22.17 -19.68 1.45
N LYS A 88 -23.28 -19.98 2.14
CA LYS A 88 -24.51 -19.17 2.03
C LYS A 88 -24.34 -17.75 2.58
N LYS A 89 -23.70 -17.59 3.73
CA LYS A 89 -23.44 -16.28 4.34
C LYS A 89 -22.19 -15.58 3.78
N GLN A 90 -21.37 -16.32 3.04
CA GLN A 90 -20.07 -15.87 2.54
C GLN A 90 -19.10 -15.51 3.66
N GLN A 91 -19.09 -16.34 4.71
CA GLN A 91 -18.30 -16.12 5.92
C GLN A 91 -17.48 -17.36 6.28
N LEU A 92 -16.33 -17.10 6.87
CA LEU A 92 -15.44 -18.04 7.55
C LEU A 92 -15.52 -17.76 9.05
N TYR A 93 -15.75 -18.80 9.85
CA TYR A 93 -15.70 -18.74 11.30
C TYR A 93 -14.43 -19.45 11.76
N VAL A 94 -13.56 -18.70 12.43
CA VAL A 94 -12.23 -19.14 12.83
C VAL A 94 -12.14 -19.10 14.34
N SER A 95 -11.72 -20.21 14.96
CA SER A 95 -11.65 -20.35 16.42
C SER A 95 -10.21 -20.44 16.90
N SER A 96 -9.95 -19.87 18.07
CA SER A 96 -8.71 -20.01 18.84
C SER A 96 -9.05 -20.09 20.33
N GLU A 97 -8.04 -20.19 21.21
CA GLU A 97 -8.26 -20.13 22.66
C GLU A 97 -8.85 -18.78 23.11
N HIS A 98 -8.67 -17.73 22.31
CA HIS A 98 -9.16 -16.38 22.61
C HIS A 98 -10.61 -16.13 22.16
N GLY A 99 -11.21 -17.05 21.40
CA GLY A 99 -12.60 -16.95 20.97
C GLY A 99 -12.80 -17.25 19.48
N VAL A 100 -13.85 -16.67 18.91
CA VAL A 100 -14.26 -16.90 17.51
C VAL A 100 -14.26 -15.59 16.74
N SER A 101 -13.65 -15.60 15.56
CA SER A 101 -13.64 -14.48 14.62
C SER A 101 -14.44 -14.83 13.38
N GLN A 102 -15.16 -13.84 12.85
CA GLN A 102 -15.91 -13.95 11.61
C GLN A 102 -15.20 -13.15 10.51
N VAL A 103 -14.84 -13.83 9.43
CA VAL A 103 -14.04 -13.29 8.34
C VAL A 103 -14.75 -13.53 7.00
N SER A 104 -14.86 -12.51 6.16
CA SER A 104 -15.44 -12.69 4.81
C SER A 104 -14.61 -13.67 3.97
N LEU A 105 -15.26 -14.51 3.16
CA LEU A 105 -14.58 -15.40 2.19
C LEU A 105 -13.86 -14.63 1.08
N HIS A 106 -14.20 -13.35 0.89
CA HIS A 106 -13.61 -12.49 -0.13
C HIS A 106 -13.40 -11.07 0.38
N ARG A 107 -12.29 -10.46 -0.03
CA ARG A 107 -11.95 -9.05 0.20
C ARG A 107 -11.49 -8.40 -1.10
N CYS A 108 -12.30 -8.51 -2.15
CA CYS A 108 -11.93 -8.08 -3.50
C CYS A 108 -11.41 -6.64 -3.59
N MET A 109 -11.94 -5.74 -2.74
CA MET A 109 -11.50 -4.34 -2.68
C MET A 109 -10.05 -4.17 -2.18
N ALA A 110 -9.50 -5.14 -1.44
CA ALA A 110 -8.13 -5.09 -0.93
C ALA A 110 -7.08 -5.23 -2.06
N TYR A 111 -7.41 -5.97 -3.13
CA TYR A 111 -6.49 -6.20 -4.25
C TYR A 111 -6.16 -4.89 -4.98
N GLY A 112 -7.17 -4.05 -5.23
CA GLY A 112 -6.96 -2.73 -5.83
C GLY A 112 -8.20 -2.22 -6.55
N SER A 113 -8.12 -0.97 -6.99
CA SER A 113 -9.22 -0.26 -7.63
C SER A 113 -9.23 -0.37 -9.15
N ALA A 114 -8.28 -1.09 -9.76
CA ALA A 114 -8.15 -1.11 -11.20
C ALA A 114 -8.03 -2.54 -11.75
N CYS A 115 -8.36 -2.69 -13.04
CA CYS A 115 -8.65 -4.00 -13.64
C CYS A 115 -7.47 -4.98 -13.54
N ALA A 116 -6.24 -4.51 -13.71
CA ALA A 116 -5.06 -5.37 -13.63
C ALA A 116 -4.85 -5.94 -12.23
N ASP A 117 -5.12 -5.16 -11.18
CA ASP A 117 -5.01 -5.62 -9.80
C ASP A 117 -6.00 -6.75 -9.51
N CYS A 118 -7.22 -6.61 -10.01
CA CYS A 118 -8.25 -7.64 -9.85
C CYS A 118 -7.94 -8.92 -10.65
N CYS A 119 -7.38 -8.78 -11.86
CA CYS A 119 -7.00 -9.94 -12.67
C CYS A 119 -5.79 -10.69 -12.10
N LEU A 120 -4.78 -9.96 -11.59
CA LEU A 120 -3.60 -10.56 -10.96
C LEU A 120 -3.94 -11.27 -9.64
N ALA A 121 -5.00 -10.85 -8.95
CA ALA A 121 -5.42 -11.47 -7.70
C ALA A 121 -5.83 -12.94 -7.86
N ARG A 122 -6.30 -13.37 -9.05
CA ARG A 122 -6.68 -14.77 -9.35
C ARG A 122 -7.59 -15.43 -8.31
N ASP A 123 -8.39 -14.63 -7.61
CA ASP A 123 -9.30 -15.09 -6.56
C ASP A 123 -10.66 -15.48 -7.20
N PRO A 124 -11.09 -16.76 -7.11
CA PRO A 124 -12.35 -17.22 -7.70
C PRO A 124 -13.59 -16.45 -7.22
N TYR A 125 -13.53 -15.84 -6.03
CA TYR A 125 -14.62 -15.02 -5.50
C TYR A 125 -14.64 -13.59 -6.03
N CYS A 126 -13.64 -13.16 -6.80
CA CYS A 126 -13.46 -11.77 -7.22
C CYS A 126 -13.34 -11.63 -8.72
N ALA A 127 -13.97 -10.58 -9.27
CA ALA A 127 -13.91 -10.24 -10.67
C ALA A 127 -13.96 -8.73 -10.85
N TRP A 128 -13.35 -8.24 -11.93
CA TRP A 128 -13.50 -6.86 -12.34
C TRP A 128 -14.90 -6.67 -12.94
N ASP A 129 -15.70 -5.73 -12.45
CA ASP A 129 -17.07 -5.52 -12.95
C ASP A 129 -17.21 -4.42 -14.02
N GLY A 130 -16.11 -3.72 -14.32
CA GLY A 130 -16.07 -2.54 -15.19
C GLY A 130 -15.66 -1.27 -14.43
N LEU A 131 -15.86 -1.24 -13.12
CA LEU A 131 -15.57 -0.08 -12.27
C LEU A 131 -14.61 -0.42 -11.12
N SER A 132 -14.77 -1.58 -10.49
CA SER A 132 -13.99 -1.97 -9.31
C SER A 132 -13.77 -3.48 -9.26
N CYS A 133 -12.83 -3.91 -8.42
CA CYS A 133 -12.69 -5.33 -8.10
C CYS A 133 -13.76 -5.72 -7.08
N SER A 134 -14.76 -6.45 -7.54
CA SER A 134 -15.93 -6.79 -6.73
C SER A 134 -16.19 -8.30 -6.74
N ARG A 135 -17.16 -8.72 -5.93
CA ARG A 135 -17.49 -10.13 -5.79
C ARG A 135 -17.99 -10.72 -7.11
N PHE A 136 -17.46 -11.87 -7.48
CA PHE A 136 -17.95 -12.66 -8.61
C PHE A 136 -19.33 -13.24 -8.31
N TYR A 137 -20.23 -13.06 -9.27
CA TYR A 137 -21.54 -13.70 -9.30
C TYR A 137 -21.72 -14.36 -10.67
N PRO A 138 -22.08 -15.65 -10.73
CA PRO A 138 -22.41 -16.32 -11.98
C PRO A 138 -23.74 -15.76 -12.51
N THR A 139 -23.70 -14.64 -13.24
CA THR A 139 -24.87 -14.12 -13.94
C THR A 139 -24.54 -13.87 -15.41
N GLY A 140 -25.34 -14.44 -16.31
CA GLY A 140 -25.07 -14.51 -17.75
C GLY A 140 -25.23 -13.19 -18.54
N LYS A 141 -25.35 -12.02 -17.88
CA LYS A 141 -25.74 -10.76 -18.55
C LYS A 141 -24.75 -9.60 -18.47
N ARG A 142 -23.55 -9.75 -17.88
CA ARG A 142 -22.57 -8.64 -17.82
C ARG A 142 -21.32 -8.89 -18.67
N ARG A 143 -21.33 -8.35 -19.90
CA ARG A 143 -20.18 -8.38 -20.86
C ARG A 143 -18.92 -7.66 -20.35
N SER A 144 -19.04 -6.86 -19.29
CA SER A 144 -17.92 -6.12 -18.68
C SER A 144 -17.15 -6.92 -17.63
N ARG A 145 -17.66 -8.06 -17.16
CA ARG A 145 -16.99 -8.82 -16.10
C ARG A 145 -15.74 -9.52 -16.61
N ARG A 146 -14.64 -9.44 -15.87
CA ARG A 146 -13.35 -10.08 -16.20
C ARG A 146 -12.79 -10.82 -15.00
N GLN A 147 -12.42 -12.06 -15.24
CA GLN A 147 -11.80 -12.96 -14.28
C GLN A 147 -11.01 -13.99 -15.09
N ASP A 148 -9.81 -14.31 -14.62
CA ASP A 148 -8.90 -15.27 -15.24
C ASP A 148 -8.09 -15.91 -14.12
N ILE A 149 -8.58 -17.04 -13.61
CA ILE A 149 -7.97 -17.72 -12.46
C ILE A 149 -6.77 -18.53 -12.93
N MET A 150 -6.84 -19.11 -14.14
CA MET A 150 -5.78 -19.95 -14.69
C MET A 150 -4.50 -19.18 -15.08
N HIS A 151 -4.62 -18.01 -15.70
CA HIS A 151 -3.45 -17.31 -16.23
C HIS A 151 -3.21 -15.96 -15.56
N GLY A 152 -4.26 -15.33 -15.02
CA GLY A 152 -4.17 -14.05 -14.35
C GLY A 152 -3.51 -12.96 -15.20
N ASN A 153 -3.83 -12.88 -16.50
CA ASN A 153 -3.15 -11.97 -17.44
C ASN A 153 -3.96 -10.69 -17.69
N PRO A 154 -3.54 -9.52 -17.17
CA PRO A 154 -4.27 -8.28 -17.40
C PRO A 154 -4.32 -7.83 -18.86
N LEU A 155 -3.33 -8.19 -19.69
CA LEU A 155 -3.24 -7.73 -21.08
C LEU A 155 -4.33 -8.31 -21.96
N THR A 156 -4.79 -9.52 -21.67
CA THR A 156 -5.88 -10.18 -22.40
C THR A 156 -7.25 -9.85 -21.81
N GLN A 157 -7.32 -9.69 -20.49
CA GLN A 157 -8.58 -9.51 -19.78
C GLN A 157 -9.07 -8.06 -19.72
N CYS A 158 -8.17 -7.08 -19.58
CA CYS A 158 -8.54 -5.68 -19.42
C CYS A 158 -8.64 -4.97 -20.78
N ARG A 159 -9.85 -4.88 -21.35
CA ARG A 159 -10.09 -4.07 -22.57
C ARG A 159 -9.90 -2.58 -22.26
N GLY A 160 -9.21 -1.86 -23.14
CA GLY A 160 -8.92 -0.44 -22.93
C GLY A 160 -7.93 -0.19 -21.79
N PHE A 161 -7.15 -1.22 -21.40
CA PHE A 161 -6.10 -1.09 -20.41
C PHE A 161 -5.18 0.07 -20.76
N ASN A 162 -5.27 1.16 -20.00
CA ASN A 162 -4.40 2.31 -20.19
C ASN A 162 -3.04 1.98 -19.58
N LEU A 163 -2.18 1.35 -20.38
CA LEU A 163 -0.79 1.07 -20.01
C LEU A 163 -0.08 2.30 -19.45
N LYS A 164 -0.44 3.53 -19.88
CA LYS A 164 0.23 4.75 -19.41
C LYS A 164 -0.07 5.04 -17.94
N ALA A 165 -1.30 4.82 -17.47
CA ALA A 165 -1.66 5.04 -16.06
C ALA A 165 -0.91 4.07 -15.12
N TYR A 166 -0.73 2.81 -15.54
CA TYR A 166 -0.01 1.80 -14.76
C TYR A 166 1.53 1.81 -14.93
N ARG A 167 2.03 2.41 -16.01
CA ARG A 167 3.48 2.63 -16.21
C ARG A 167 3.98 3.89 -15.51
N ASN A 168 3.10 4.86 -15.29
CA ASN A 168 3.42 6.15 -14.70
C ASN A 168 2.89 6.21 -13.27
N ALA A 169 3.53 5.46 -12.37
CA ALA A 169 3.40 5.71 -10.93
C ALA A 169 3.67 7.20 -10.66
N VAL A 170 2.91 7.78 -9.71
CA VAL A 170 3.10 9.17 -9.29
C VAL A 170 4.55 9.36 -8.87
N GLU A 171 5.19 10.39 -9.41
CA GLU A 171 6.57 10.72 -9.08
C GLU A 171 6.62 11.34 -7.69
N MET A 172 7.43 10.77 -6.81
CA MET A 172 7.68 11.31 -5.48
C MET A 172 9.13 11.77 -5.35
N THR A 173 9.35 12.94 -4.75
CA THR A 173 10.69 13.45 -4.46
C THR A 173 11.12 12.96 -3.09
N GLN A 174 12.31 12.37 -3.01
CA GLN A 174 12.92 11.95 -1.76
C GLN A 174 14.32 12.56 -1.67
N TYR A 175 14.70 12.98 -0.47
CA TYR A 175 15.99 13.60 -0.20
C TYR A 175 16.91 12.61 0.54
N GLY A 176 18.11 12.41 0.00
CA GLY A 176 19.19 11.68 0.67
C GLY A 176 20.32 12.63 1.05
N VAL A 177 21.02 12.35 2.15
CA VAL A 177 22.20 13.13 2.55
C VAL A 177 23.46 12.39 2.09
N LYS A 178 24.40 13.12 1.48
CA LYS A 178 25.68 12.55 1.04
C LYS A 178 26.37 11.82 2.20
N ASN A 179 26.94 10.63 1.94
CA ASN A 179 27.60 9.74 2.89
C ASN A 179 26.69 9.14 3.98
N ASN A 180 25.38 9.39 3.95
CA ASN A 180 24.42 8.76 4.85
C ASN A 180 23.66 7.64 4.14
N THR A 181 22.90 6.88 4.91
CA THR A 181 22.01 5.83 4.43
C THR A 181 20.70 6.42 3.92
N THR A 182 20.22 5.96 2.76
CA THR A 182 18.88 6.26 2.24
C THR A 182 18.17 4.99 1.84
N PHE A 183 16.88 4.89 2.15
CA PHE A 183 16.03 3.76 1.78
C PHE A 183 14.92 4.22 0.84
N LEU A 184 14.82 3.60 -0.32
CA LEU A 184 13.77 3.85 -1.31
C LEU A 184 12.72 2.76 -1.18
N GLU A 185 11.59 3.09 -0.55
CA GLU A 185 10.52 2.15 -0.27
C GLU A 185 9.81 1.69 -1.54
N CYS A 186 9.62 0.38 -1.68
CA CYS A 186 8.75 -0.22 -2.66
C CYS A 186 8.43 -1.66 -2.27
N GLN A 187 7.17 -1.91 -1.94
CA GLN A 187 6.68 -3.25 -1.62
C GLN A 187 5.53 -3.64 -2.55
N PRO A 188 5.64 -4.75 -3.30
CA PRO A 188 4.51 -5.25 -4.07
C PRO A 188 3.42 -5.77 -3.13
N LYS A 189 2.15 -5.55 -3.49
CA LYS A 189 1.02 -6.13 -2.77
C LYS A 189 0.95 -7.65 -2.91
N SER A 190 1.32 -8.17 -4.07
CA SER A 190 1.34 -9.60 -4.33
C SER A 190 2.68 -10.19 -3.87
N PRO A 191 2.67 -11.26 -3.06
CA PRO A 191 3.90 -11.97 -2.68
C PRO A 191 4.54 -12.70 -3.85
N GLN A 192 3.83 -12.91 -4.96
CA GLN A 192 4.35 -13.59 -6.15
C GLN A 192 5.11 -12.66 -7.10
N ALA A 193 4.99 -11.35 -6.88
CA ALA A 193 5.60 -10.36 -7.77
C ALA A 193 7.10 -10.24 -7.49
N SER A 194 7.90 -10.35 -8.55
CA SER A 194 9.33 -10.05 -8.51
C SER A 194 9.58 -8.57 -8.76
N VAL A 195 10.50 -7.96 -8.01
CA VAL A 195 10.83 -6.53 -8.12
C VAL A 195 12.19 -6.33 -8.81
N LYS A 196 12.24 -5.36 -9.72
CA LYS A 196 13.46 -4.90 -10.38
C LYS A 196 13.57 -3.39 -10.30
N TRP A 197 14.76 -2.90 -9.96
CA TRP A 197 15.06 -1.48 -9.87
C TRP A 197 15.77 -0.96 -11.12
N LEU A 198 15.25 0.12 -11.68
CA LEU A 198 15.92 0.90 -12.73
C LEU A 198 16.22 2.31 -12.23
N ILE A 199 17.29 2.92 -12.72
CA ILE A 199 17.65 4.31 -12.49
C ILE A 199 17.73 5.05 -13.82
N GLN A 200 17.20 6.27 -13.85
CA GLN A 200 17.37 7.24 -14.93
C GLN A 200 18.09 8.46 -14.36
N ARG A 201 19.31 8.70 -14.84
CA ARG A 201 20.07 9.92 -14.54
C ARG A 201 19.74 10.99 -15.58
N ASP A 202 20.04 12.24 -15.28
CA ASP A 202 19.80 13.35 -16.22
C ASP A 202 20.51 13.08 -17.55
N ASN A 203 19.77 13.19 -18.66
CA ASN A 203 20.21 12.86 -20.03
C ASN A 203 20.62 11.40 -20.31
N ASP A 204 20.34 10.45 -19.42
CA ASP A 204 20.65 9.02 -19.64
C ASP A 204 19.39 8.18 -19.92
N ARG A 205 19.57 7.06 -20.62
CA ARG A 205 18.52 6.04 -20.75
C ARG A 205 18.33 5.33 -19.40
N ARG A 206 17.15 4.75 -19.20
CA ARG A 206 16.89 3.89 -18.02
C ARG A 206 17.85 2.71 -18.02
N LYS A 207 18.55 2.50 -16.92
CA LYS A 207 19.50 1.39 -16.71
C LYS A 207 19.12 0.62 -15.45
N GLU A 208 19.46 -0.65 -15.40
CA GLU A 208 19.30 -1.45 -14.18
C GLU A 208 20.24 -0.95 -13.08
N VAL A 209 19.72 -0.90 -11.85
CA VAL A 209 20.54 -0.56 -10.68
C VAL A 209 21.54 -1.69 -10.43
N LYS A 210 22.83 -1.35 -10.39
CA LYS A 210 23.88 -2.31 -10.05
C LYS A 210 23.91 -2.52 -8.54
N LEU A 211 23.59 -3.73 -8.11
CA LEU A 211 23.66 -4.13 -6.70
C LEU A 211 25.12 -4.30 -6.26
N SER A 212 25.40 -3.98 -5.01
CA SER A 212 26.72 -4.07 -4.38
C SER A 212 26.56 -4.08 -2.85
N ASP A 213 27.65 -4.23 -2.10
CA ASP A 213 27.61 -4.10 -0.64
C ASP A 213 27.11 -2.73 -0.16
N ARG A 214 27.21 -1.70 -1.01
CA ARG A 214 26.68 -0.35 -0.75
C ARG A 214 25.20 -0.21 -1.13
N VAL A 215 24.76 -0.89 -2.19
CA VAL A 215 23.40 -0.78 -2.75
C VAL A 215 22.74 -2.15 -2.74
N VAL A 216 21.84 -2.35 -1.78
CA VAL A 216 21.24 -3.64 -1.46
C VAL A 216 19.75 -3.62 -1.78
N SER A 217 19.27 -4.61 -2.53
CA SER A 217 17.85 -4.82 -2.74
C SER A 217 17.28 -5.62 -1.57
N THR A 218 16.14 -5.18 -1.04
CA THR A 218 15.41 -5.84 0.05
C THR A 218 13.97 -6.13 -0.39
N ASN A 219 13.22 -6.91 0.39
CA ASN A 219 11.81 -7.20 0.11
C ASN A 219 10.90 -5.95 0.23
N HIS A 220 11.37 -4.90 0.91
CA HIS A 220 10.61 -3.68 1.14
C HIS A 220 11.10 -2.48 0.30
N GLY A 221 12.21 -2.63 -0.44
CA GLY A 221 12.78 -1.52 -1.20
C GLY A 221 14.27 -1.61 -1.46
N LEU A 222 14.86 -0.50 -1.90
CA LEU A 222 16.29 -0.37 -2.20
C LEU A 222 17.01 0.39 -1.09
N LEU A 223 17.98 -0.25 -0.44
CA LEU A 223 18.82 0.37 0.57
C LEU A 223 20.14 0.83 -0.04
N ILE A 224 20.42 2.12 0.03
CA ILE A 224 21.70 2.74 -0.33
C ILE A 224 22.40 3.10 0.98
N ARG A 225 23.39 2.30 1.39
CA ARG A 225 24.08 2.46 2.69
C ARG A 225 24.94 3.71 2.77
N SER A 226 25.53 4.13 1.66
CA SER A 226 26.27 5.39 1.55
C SER A 226 25.90 6.06 0.24
N VAL A 227 25.21 7.19 0.32
CA VAL A 227 24.71 7.93 -0.84
C VAL A 227 25.79 8.85 -1.41
N HIS A 228 26.05 8.73 -2.72
CA HIS A 228 27.00 9.58 -3.45
C HIS A 228 26.26 10.46 -4.45
N SER A 229 26.80 11.62 -4.83
CA SER A 229 26.17 12.52 -5.81
C SER A 229 25.81 11.85 -7.14
N SER A 230 26.51 10.77 -7.53
CA SER A 230 26.22 9.95 -8.71
C SER A 230 24.94 9.10 -8.61
N ASP A 231 24.40 8.93 -7.41
CA ASP A 231 23.17 8.18 -7.15
C ASP A 231 21.92 9.05 -7.37
N GLN A 232 22.09 10.34 -7.63
CA GLN A 232 21.00 11.25 -7.96
C GLN A 232 20.33 10.84 -9.28
N GLY A 233 19.01 10.86 -9.30
CA GLY A 233 18.22 10.49 -10.46
C GLY A 233 16.82 10.00 -10.10
N VAL A 234 16.13 9.47 -11.10
CA VAL A 234 14.79 8.90 -10.94
C VAL A 234 14.88 7.38 -10.90
N TYR A 235 14.49 6.79 -9.78
CA TYR A 235 14.41 5.37 -9.56
C TYR A 235 13.01 4.85 -9.91
N TYR A 236 12.96 3.69 -10.54
CA TYR A 236 11.74 3.00 -10.93
C TYR A 236 11.74 1.63 -10.27
N CYS A 237 10.74 1.38 -9.43
CA CYS A 237 10.46 0.06 -8.92
C CYS A 237 9.49 -0.64 -9.87
N LEU A 238 9.95 -1.67 -10.60
CA LEU A 238 9.11 -2.45 -11.50
C LEU A 238 8.79 -3.81 -10.88
N ALA A 239 7.50 -4.10 -10.75
CA ALA A 239 7.00 -5.42 -10.39
C ALA A 239 6.67 -6.23 -11.66
N THR A 240 7.10 -7.49 -11.68
CA THR A 240 6.76 -8.47 -12.72
C THR A 240 6.06 -9.65 -12.09
N GLU A 241 4.87 -9.99 -12.60
CA GLU A 241 4.01 -11.06 -12.10
C GLU A 241 3.27 -11.68 -13.30
N ASN A 242 3.37 -12.99 -13.50
CA ASN A 242 2.77 -13.71 -14.64
C ASN A 242 3.07 -13.06 -16.01
N GLY A 243 4.31 -12.56 -16.19
CA GLY A 243 4.75 -11.86 -17.40
C GLY A 243 4.25 -10.41 -17.54
N PHE A 244 3.34 -9.96 -16.67
CA PHE A 244 2.86 -8.59 -16.63
C PHE A 244 3.80 -7.70 -15.83
N LYS A 245 4.20 -6.57 -16.42
CA LYS A 245 5.12 -5.59 -15.81
C LYS A 245 4.40 -4.29 -15.49
N ARG A 246 4.56 -3.79 -14.26
CA ARG A 246 4.03 -2.50 -13.80
C ARG A 246 5.06 -1.71 -12.99
N THR A 247 4.96 -0.39 -13.04
CA THR A 247 5.77 0.48 -12.17
C THR A 247 5.02 0.69 -10.86
N LEU A 248 5.57 0.25 -9.74
CA LEU A 248 4.97 0.44 -8.41
C LEU A 248 5.29 1.82 -7.83
N ALA A 249 6.54 2.26 -8.00
CA ALA A 249 7.02 3.53 -7.48
C ALA A 249 7.96 4.21 -8.47
N LYS A 250 7.88 5.55 -8.52
CA LYS A 250 8.78 6.41 -9.28
C LYS A 250 9.34 7.46 -8.31
N ILE A 251 10.60 7.31 -7.93
CA ILE A 251 11.21 8.08 -6.84
C ILE A 251 12.33 8.95 -7.40
N ARG A 252 12.19 10.27 -7.36
CA ARG A 252 13.26 11.21 -7.67
C ARG A 252 14.11 11.40 -6.41
N LEU A 253 15.29 10.80 -6.40
CA LEU A 253 16.26 10.97 -5.33
C LEU A 253 17.09 12.23 -5.59
N GLN A 254 16.97 13.22 -4.72
CA GLN A 254 17.82 14.40 -4.67
C GLN A 254 18.83 14.27 -3.53
N ILE A 255 20.07 14.68 -3.78
CA ILE A 255 21.16 14.48 -2.82
C ILE A 255 21.59 15.82 -2.24
N LEU A 256 21.46 15.94 -0.93
CA LEU A 256 21.85 17.11 -0.17
C LEU A 256 23.29 16.94 0.32
N SER A 257 24.06 18.02 0.26
CA SER A 257 25.37 18.08 0.91
C SER A 257 25.20 18.22 2.42
N GLU A 258 26.15 17.70 3.19
CA GLU A 258 26.17 17.80 4.64
C GLU A 258 26.16 19.27 5.13
N ALA A 259 26.86 20.16 4.39
CA ALA A 259 26.86 21.60 4.64
C ALA A 259 25.47 22.23 4.49
N LEU A 260 24.70 21.83 3.47
CA LEU A 260 23.35 22.33 3.24
C LEU A 260 22.39 21.86 4.33
N VAL A 261 22.48 20.60 4.75
CA VAL A 261 21.68 20.06 5.86
C VAL A 261 22.03 20.78 7.17
N SER A 262 23.31 21.03 7.44
CA SER A 262 23.76 21.78 8.61
C SER A 262 23.23 23.21 8.63
N ALA A 263 23.23 23.89 7.48
CA ALA A 263 22.65 25.23 7.35
C ALA A 263 21.13 25.26 7.56
N LEU A 264 20.42 24.22 7.11
CA LEU A 264 18.97 24.07 7.28
C LEU A 264 18.56 23.70 8.72
N SER A 265 19.41 22.96 9.44
CA SER A 265 19.15 22.50 10.79
C SER A 265 19.50 23.54 11.88
N ASN A 266 20.34 24.53 11.55
CA ASN A 266 20.76 25.56 12.50
C ASN A 266 19.64 26.60 12.74
N LYS A 267 18.77 26.30 13.70
CA LYS A 267 17.77 27.26 14.21
C LYS A 267 18.29 28.19 15.31
N ASN A 268 19.53 28.01 15.82
CA ASN A 268 20.09 28.82 16.91
C ASN A 268 21.63 28.96 16.81
N SER A 269 22.15 29.88 15.98
CA SER A 269 23.52 30.38 16.18
C SER A 269 23.50 31.90 16.42
N PRO A 270 23.74 32.37 17.66
CA PRO A 270 23.92 33.80 17.96
C PRO A 270 25.25 34.37 17.44
N TRP A 271 26.06 33.61 16.70
CA TRP A 271 27.39 34.00 16.22
C TRP A 271 27.47 33.83 14.69
N GLY A 272 27.83 34.93 14.03
CA GLY A 272 27.60 35.23 12.61
C GLY A 272 28.45 34.50 11.55
N TRP A 273 28.80 33.23 11.72
CA TRP A 273 29.49 32.44 10.68
C TRP A 273 28.54 31.65 9.77
N ALA A 274 27.22 31.73 10.00
CA ALA A 274 26.18 31.27 9.06
C ALA A 274 26.03 32.14 7.79
N ALA A 275 26.91 33.14 7.60
CA ALA A 275 26.95 33.99 6.41
C ALA A 275 27.68 33.35 5.20
N SER A 276 28.25 32.16 5.34
CA SER A 276 29.10 31.55 4.31
C SER A 276 28.36 30.77 3.22
N LEU A 277 27.04 30.59 3.32
CA LEU A 277 26.21 30.08 2.22
C LEU A 277 25.31 31.19 1.68
N HIS A 278 25.64 31.66 0.48
CA HIS A 278 24.77 32.57 -0.26
C HIS A 278 23.38 31.94 -0.44
N PRO A 279 22.27 32.69 -0.27
CA PRO A 279 20.90 32.20 -0.43
C PRO A 279 20.68 31.42 -1.74
N LYS A 280 21.44 31.75 -2.78
CA LYS A 280 21.45 31.08 -4.10
C LYS A 280 21.77 29.57 -4.04
N ALA A 281 22.62 29.12 -3.11
CA ALA A 281 22.98 27.70 -2.97
C ALA A 281 21.86 26.86 -2.32
N LEU A 282 21.02 27.51 -1.51
CA LEU A 282 19.86 26.91 -0.87
C LEU A 282 18.67 26.87 -1.83
N VAL A 283 18.55 27.92 -2.64
CA VAL A 283 17.59 28.08 -3.76
C VAL A 283 17.84 27.05 -4.87
N SER A 284 19.09 26.68 -5.17
CA SER A 284 19.39 25.69 -6.23
C SER A 284 19.04 24.24 -5.88
N ALA A 285 18.71 23.93 -4.62
CA ALA A 285 18.37 22.58 -4.19
C ALA A 285 16.88 22.24 -4.37
N PHE A 286 16.03 23.23 -4.64
CA PHE A 286 14.59 23.07 -4.78
C PHE A 286 14.13 23.33 -6.21
N SER A 287 13.10 22.63 -6.66
CA SER A 287 12.47 22.93 -7.94
C SER A 287 11.85 24.35 -7.93
N PRO A 288 11.64 24.99 -9.09
CA PRO A 288 10.98 26.30 -9.16
C PRO A 288 9.62 26.34 -8.46
N ALA A 289 8.87 25.23 -8.50
CA ALA A 289 7.58 25.10 -7.81
C ALA A 289 7.73 25.04 -6.27
N GLU A 290 8.69 24.26 -5.78
CA GLU A 290 9.00 24.18 -4.34
C GLU A 290 9.55 25.53 -3.82
N MET A 291 10.34 26.23 -4.62
CA MET A 291 10.80 27.58 -4.30
C MET A 291 9.66 28.58 -4.20
N LEU A 292 8.71 28.55 -5.14
CA LEU A 292 7.53 29.42 -5.11
C LEU A 292 6.68 29.14 -3.86
N ALA A 293 6.46 27.86 -3.54
CA ALA A 293 5.73 27.47 -2.33
C ALA A 293 6.45 27.94 -1.05
N MET A 294 7.78 27.79 -0.99
CA MET A 294 8.61 28.26 0.13
C MET A 294 8.57 29.80 0.26
N HIS A 295 8.67 30.53 -0.85
CA HIS A 295 8.58 31.99 -0.88
C HIS A 295 7.20 32.49 -0.44
N GLN A 296 6.14 31.82 -0.89
CA GLN A 296 4.77 32.14 -0.50
C GLN A 296 4.54 31.91 0.99
N TYR A 297 4.98 30.77 1.52
CA TYR A 297 4.94 30.46 2.95
C TYR A 297 5.70 31.52 3.78
N CYS A 298 6.92 31.89 3.37
CA CYS A 298 7.70 32.93 4.06
C CYS A 298 7.02 34.31 4.01
N LYS A 299 6.36 34.65 2.90
CA LYS A 299 5.61 35.91 2.74
C LYS A 299 4.38 35.94 3.65
N GLU A 300 3.60 34.86 3.68
CA GLU A 300 2.44 34.71 4.56
C GLU A 300 2.84 34.78 6.04
N ARG A 301 3.95 34.13 6.41
CA ARG A 301 4.48 34.17 7.77
C ARG A 301 4.94 35.57 8.18
N LYS A 302 5.60 36.31 7.28
CA LYS A 302 5.97 37.72 7.54
C LYS A 302 4.74 38.61 7.69
N GLN A 303 3.70 38.41 6.89
CA GLN A 303 2.42 39.12 7.03
C GLN A 303 1.74 38.81 8.37
N MET A 304 1.73 37.54 8.80
CA MET A 304 1.18 37.17 10.11
C MET A 304 1.98 37.80 11.27
N GLN A 305 3.32 37.84 11.17
CA GLN A 305 4.16 38.48 12.18
C GLN A 305 3.99 40.01 12.20
N SER A 306 3.81 40.66 11.05
CA SER A 306 3.52 42.10 11.02
C SER A 306 2.14 42.42 11.62
N LEU A 307 1.16 41.55 11.43
CA LEU A 307 -0.17 41.69 12.05
C LEU A 307 -0.13 41.49 13.57
N GLN A 308 0.72 40.58 14.07
CA GLN A 308 0.93 40.40 15.51
C GLN A 308 1.70 41.57 16.16
N ASN A 309 2.66 42.19 15.46
CA ASN A 309 3.38 43.37 15.97
C ASN A 309 2.56 44.66 16.02
N ILE A 310 1.38 44.71 15.37
CA ILE A 310 0.45 45.83 15.48
C ILE A 310 -0.42 45.74 16.76
N GLN A 311 -0.44 44.59 17.44
CA GLN A 311 -1.16 44.40 18.72
C GLN A 311 -0.19 44.38 19.92
N SER A 312 0.30 45.56 20.30
CA SER A 312 0.73 45.84 21.68
C SER A 312 -0.06 47.06 22.21
N PRO A 313 -0.28 47.18 23.55
CA PRO A 313 -1.58 47.55 24.09
C PRO A 313 -1.85 49.06 24.07
N MET A 314 -2.90 49.46 23.36
CA MET A 314 -3.49 50.79 23.50
C MET A 314 -4.18 50.88 24.86
N ARG A 315 -3.58 51.64 25.77
CA ARG A 315 -4.12 52.06 27.07
C ARG A 315 -5.26 53.05 26.79
N GLY A 316 -6.52 52.65 26.99
CA GLY A 316 -7.69 53.52 26.77
C GLY A 316 -9.00 52.96 27.35
N ASP A 317 -9.37 53.48 28.52
CA ASP A 317 -10.68 53.53 29.18
C ASP A 317 -11.75 52.46 28.88
N LEU A 318 -11.75 51.40 29.70
CA LEU A 318 -12.82 50.42 29.90
C LEU A 318 -14.02 50.96 30.71
N GLY A 319 -14.28 52.28 30.68
CA GLY A 319 -15.38 52.92 31.43
C GLY A 319 -16.68 53.09 30.65
N LYS A 320 -16.66 53.03 29.31
CA LYS A 320 -17.81 53.46 28.47
C LYS A 320 -18.57 52.33 27.75
N LEU A 321 -18.16 51.07 27.89
CA LEU A 321 -18.77 49.93 27.15
C LEU A 321 -19.63 49.00 28.02
N LYS A 322 -19.79 49.28 29.31
CA LYS A 322 -20.59 48.47 30.24
C LYS A 322 -22.13 48.53 30.06
N PRO A 323 -22.76 49.55 29.43
CA PRO A 323 -24.22 49.55 29.27
C PRO A 323 -24.76 48.78 28.04
N LEU A 324 -23.90 48.29 27.13
CA LEU A 324 -24.35 47.67 25.87
C LEU A 324 -24.30 46.13 25.84
N LEU A 325 -23.80 45.49 26.90
CA LEU A 325 -23.64 44.03 27.00
C LEU A 325 -24.77 43.32 27.77
N ASP A 326 -25.68 44.06 28.42
CA ASP A 326 -26.75 43.46 29.24
C ASP A 326 -28.07 43.18 28.49
N HIS A 327 -28.15 43.46 27.18
CA HIS A 327 -29.38 43.27 26.39
C HIS A 327 -29.44 41.99 25.52
N ARG A 328 -28.54 41.03 25.69
CA ARG A 328 -28.60 39.73 24.99
C ARG A 328 -28.55 38.53 25.93
N LYS A 329 -29.49 38.45 26.88
CA LYS A 329 -29.91 37.16 27.46
C LYS A 329 -30.95 36.53 26.55
N SER A 330 -30.51 35.55 25.75
CA SER A 330 -31.35 34.68 24.93
C SER A 330 -32.26 33.82 25.82
N ARG A 331 -33.57 33.90 25.60
CA ARG A 331 -34.60 33.08 26.26
C ARG A 331 -34.60 31.67 25.63
N ASN A 332 -34.15 30.67 26.40
CA ASN A 332 -34.35 29.26 26.10
C ASN A 332 -35.84 28.88 26.24
N ARG A 333 -36.47 28.39 25.17
CA ARG A 333 -37.80 27.77 25.23
C ARG A 333 -37.69 26.31 24.77
N ARG A 334 -37.91 25.40 25.73
CA ARG A 334 -38.03 23.94 25.53
C ARG A 334 -39.37 23.67 24.84
N ASN A 335 -39.38 22.83 23.80
CA ASN A 335 -40.61 22.21 23.29
C ASN A 335 -40.67 20.76 23.79
N HIS A 336 -41.72 20.45 24.54
CA HIS A 336 -42.21 19.10 24.81
C HIS A 336 -43.03 18.61 23.60
N LEU A 337 -42.95 17.32 23.29
CA LEU A 337 -43.95 16.59 22.52
C LEU A 337 -44.67 15.64 23.50
N GLN A 338 -45.99 15.56 23.37
CA GLN A 338 -46.89 14.71 24.15
C GLN A 338 -47.59 13.74 23.19
N ASP A 339 -47.75 12.51 23.66
CA ASP A 339 -48.49 11.41 23.04
C ASP A 339 -49.97 11.74 22.80
N GLU A 340 -50.52 11.22 21.70
CA GLU A 340 -51.80 10.48 21.64
C GLU A 340 -51.75 9.46 20.48
#